data_AF-A0A4R0N0Z4-F1
#
_entry.id   AF-A0A4R0N0Z4-F1
#
_cell.length_a   1.000
_cell.length_b   1.000
_cell.length_c   1.000
_cell.angle_alpha   90.00
_cell.angle_beta   90.00
_cell.angle_gamma   90.00
#
_symmetry.space_group_name_H-M   'P 1'
#
loop_
_entity.id
_entity.type
_entity.pdbx_description
1 polymer ?
#
loop_
_entity_poly.entity_id
_entity_poly.type
_entity_poly.pdbx_seq_one_letter_code
_entity_poly.pdbx_strand_id
1 'polypeptide(L)'
;MAKQKNVTLSMEATRSFSLTLEPVSGGITLFYAFINGVKVIQSDGAKKRNWTGKIPDAQVKIKVRVVGIDDATFKLSLDLPGIAEDQSLTFKLQGGYYETEITL
;
A
#
# COMPACT_ATOMS: atom_id res chain seq x y z
N MET A 1 27.06 -15.36 34.13
CA MET A 1 27.68 -14.86 32.87
C MET A 1 26.63 -14.86 31.78
N ALA A 2 26.06 -13.70 31.44
CA ALA A 2 25.03 -13.60 30.39
C ALA A 2 25.71 -13.30 29.04
N LYS A 3 25.50 -14.15 28.04
CA LYS A 3 26.01 -13.94 26.67
C LYS A 3 25.23 -12.80 26.03
N GLN A 4 25.89 -11.66 25.79
CA GLN A 4 25.37 -10.62 24.91
C GLN A 4 25.19 -11.21 23.51
N LYS A 5 23.95 -11.35 23.06
CA LYS A 5 23.65 -11.56 21.64
C LYS A 5 23.92 -10.23 20.94
N ASN A 6 25.00 -10.17 20.17
CA ASN A 6 25.23 -9.07 19.24
C ASN A 6 24.14 -9.13 18.17
N VAL A 7 23.11 -8.30 18.33
CA VAL A 7 22.12 -8.05 17.29
C VAL A 7 22.79 -7.08 16.32
N THR A 8 23.33 -7.62 15.22
CA THR A 8 23.78 -6.80 14.10
C THR A 8 22.54 -6.20 13.45
N LEU A 9 22.21 -4.96 13.81
CA LEU A 9 21.22 -4.16 13.10
C LEU A 9 21.86 -3.76 11.76
N SER A 10 21.67 -4.56 10.72
CA SER A 10 21.95 -4.11 9.36
C SER A 10 21.03 -2.92 9.09
N MET A 11 21.60 -1.71 8.99
CA MET A 11 20.89 -0.55 8.47
C MET A 11 20.63 -0.83 6.98
N GLU A 12 19.49 -1.46 6.69
CA GLU A 12 19.01 -1.53 5.31
C GLU A 12 18.81 -0.08 4.83
N ALA A 13 19.34 0.23 3.64
CA ALA A 13 19.03 1.49 2.99
C ALA A 13 17.51 1.57 2.86
N THR A 14 16.93 2.73 3.21
CA THR A 14 15.48 2.95 3.13
C THR A 14 15.19 4.15 2.25
N ARG A 15 14.14 4.06 1.44
CA ARG A 15 13.62 5.16 0.64
C ARG A 15 12.25 5.60 1.14
N SER A 16 11.92 6.87 0.91
CA SER A 16 10.57 7.39 1.14
C SER A 16 9.61 6.76 0.15
N PHE A 17 8.40 6.48 0.59
CA PHE A 17 7.34 5.92 -0.23
C PHE A 17 5.98 6.46 0.20
N SER A 18 5.12 6.70 -0.79
CA SER A 18 3.75 7.15 -0.60
C SER A 18 2.79 6.22 -1.34
N LEU A 19 1.74 5.81 -0.65
CA LEU A 19 0.68 4.94 -1.16
C LEU A 19 -0.65 5.64 -0.98
N THR A 20 -1.34 5.91 -2.08
CA THR A 20 -2.68 6.50 -2.07
C THR A 20 -3.71 5.53 -2.64
N LEU A 21 -4.84 5.41 -1.95
CA LEU A 21 -6.06 4.74 -2.39
C LEU A 21 -7.20 5.76 -2.40
N GLU A 22 -7.80 5.99 -3.56
CA GLU A 22 -8.81 7.02 -3.75
C GLU A 22 -10.05 6.43 -4.42
N PRO A 23 -11.25 6.57 -3.83
CA PRO A 23 -12.49 6.17 -4.50
C PRO A 23 -12.74 7.11 -5.68
N VAL A 24 -13.14 6.55 -6.83
CA VAL A 24 -13.39 7.31 -8.07
C VAL A 24 -14.89 7.32 -8.39
N SER A 25 -15.54 6.15 -8.35
CA SER A 25 -16.99 6.03 -8.55
C SER A 25 -17.57 4.85 -7.77
N GLY A 26 -18.88 4.88 -7.52
CA GLY A 26 -19.55 3.86 -6.71
C GLY A 26 -19.25 3.99 -5.21
N GLY A 27 -19.71 3.00 -4.44
CA GLY A 27 -19.54 3.00 -2.98
C GLY A 27 -18.37 2.12 -2.54
N ILE A 28 -17.24 2.71 -2.16
CA ILE A 28 -16.15 1.97 -1.48
C ILE A 28 -16.44 1.92 0.01
N THR A 29 -16.38 0.72 0.59
CA THR A 29 -16.63 0.49 2.02
C THR A 29 -15.35 0.26 2.79
N LEU A 30 -14.33 -0.37 2.19
CA LEU A 30 -13.09 -0.73 2.88
C LEU A 30 -11.87 -0.55 1.97
N PHE A 31 -10.83 0.07 2.51
CA PHE A 31 -9.48 0.04 1.94
C PHE A 31 -8.52 -0.65 2.92
N TYR A 32 -7.79 -1.63 2.40
CA TYR A 32 -6.65 -2.22 3.07
C TYR A 32 -5.40 -2.17 2.20
N ALA A 33 -4.28 -1.87 2.84
CA ALA A 33 -2.99 -2.03 2.21
C ALA A 33 -1.96 -2.61 3.18
N PHE A 34 -1.06 -3.41 2.63
CA PHE A 34 0.04 -4.03 3.34
C PHE A 34 1.33 -3.78 2.58
N ILE A 35 2.40 -3.51 3.32
CA ILE A 35 3.76 -3.39 2.80
C ILE A 35 4.62 -4.41 3.52
N ASN A 36 5.20 -5.35 2.77
CA ASN A 36 5.95 -6.49 3.32
C ASN A 36 5.18 -7.25 4.42
N GLY A 37 3.86 -7.42 4.21
CA GLY A 37 2.97 -8.09 5.17
C GLY A 37 2.52 -7.22 6.35
N VAL A 38 3.11 -6.04 6.55
CA VAL A 38 2.70 -5.09 7.59
C VAL A 38 1.51 -4.28 7.08
N LYS A 39 0.40 -4.30 7.81
CA LYS A 39 -0.80 -3.53 7.47
C LYS A 39 -0.56 -2.05 7.72
N VAL A 40 -0.65 -1.24 6.66
CA VAL A 40 -0.36 0.20 6.68
C VAL A 40 -1.59 1.06 6.45
N ILE A 41 -2.59 0.53 5.75
CA ILE A 41 -3.92 1.14 5.61
C ILE A 41 -4.95 0.11 6.10
N GLN A 42 -5.78 0.54 7.04
CA GLN A 42 -7.04 -0.10 7.39
C GLN A 42 -8.02 1.02 7.62
N SER A 43 -8.99 1.16 6.73
CA SER A 43 -10.01 2.16 6.96
C SER A 43 -11.33 1.79 6.33
N ASP A 44 -12.37 2.03 7.11
CA ASP A 44 -13.73 1.96 6.69
C ASP A 44 -14.15 3.31 6.08
N GLY A 45 -14.95 3.24 5.03
CA GLY A 45 -15.59 4.37 4.37
C GLY A 45 -14.98 4.82 3.03
N ALA A 46 -15.76 5.65 2.32
CA ALA A 46 -15.50 6.09 0.95
C ALA A 46 -14.60 7.33 0.84
N LYS A 47 -13.63 7.51 1.74
CA LYS A 47 -12.71 8.66 1.69
C LYS A 47 -11.35 8.21 1.18
N LYS A 48 -10.66 9.12 0.48
CA LYS A 48 -9.25 8.95 0.10
C LYS A 48 -8.39 8.57 1.30
N ARG A 49 -7.45 7.67 1.06
CA ARG A 49 -6.46 7.20 2.04
C ARG A 49 -5.07 7.40 1.47
N ASN A 50 -4.18 7.88 2.32
CA ASN A 50 -2.79 8.03 2.01
C ASN A 50 -1.97 7.45 3.16
N TRP A 51 -0.92 6.72 2.83
CA TRP A 51 0.10 6.29 3.76
C TRP A 51 1.44 6.77 3.23
N THR A 52 2.24 7.39 4.09
CA THR A 52 3.61 7.75 3.81
C THR A 52 4.53 7.09 4.82
N GLY A 53 5.67 6.62 4.35
CA GLY A 53 6.64 5.99 5.23
C GLY A 53 7.94 5.63 4.53
N LYS A 54 8.76 4.88 5.25
CA LYS A 54 10.02 4.35 4.72
C LYS A 54 9.85 2.89 4.36
N ILE A 55 10.32 2.52 3.18
CA ILE A 55 10.41 1.13 2.74
C ILE A 55 11.88 0.79 2.47
N PRO A 56 12.29 -0.49 2.56
CA PRO A 56 13.62 -0.91 2.15
C PRO A 56 13.91 -0.48 0.71
N ASP A 57 15.16 -0.09 0.44
CA ASP A 57 15.68 0.13 -0.92
C ASP A 57 16.08 -1.21 -1.56
N ALA A 58 15.19 -2.18 -1.40
CA ALA A 58 15.26 -3.54 -1.89
C ALA A 58 13.84 -3.90 -2.39
N GLN A 59 13.63 -5.16 -2.76
CA GLN A 59 12.33 -5.61 -3.23
C GLN A 59 11.24 -5.45 -2.16
N VAL A 60 10.13 -4.81 -2.51
CA VAL A 60 9.00 -4.57 -1.60
C VAL A 60 7.70 -5.12 -2.17
N LYS A 61 6.95 -5.85 -1.34
CA LYS A 61 5.63 -6.38 -1.70
C LYS A 61 4.53 -5.49 -1.16
N ILE A 62 3.72 -4.94 -2.05
CA ILE A 62 2.56 -4.12 -1.73
C ILE A 62 1.31 -4.91 -2.06
N LYS A 63 0.50 -5.20 -1.05
CA LYS A 63 -0.79 -5.87 -1.24
C LYS A 63 -1.91 -4.88 -0.96
N VAL A 64 -2.86 -4.75 -1.89
CA VAL A 64 -4.03 -3.90 -1.76
C VAL A 64 -5.29 -4.76 -1.80
N ARG A 65 -6.23 -4.49 -0.90
CA ARG A 65 -7.57 -5.06 -0.92
C ARG A 65 -8.60 -3.95 -0.81
N VAL A 66 -9.61 -4.01 -1.65
CA VAL A 66 -10.69 -3.04 -1.68
C VAL A 66 -12.02 -3.77 -1.66
N VAL A 67 -12.93 -3.29 -0.82
CA VAL A 67 -14.31 -3.78 -0.76
C VAL A 67 -15.24 -2.61 -1.02
N GLY A 68 -16.32 -2.88 -1.74
CA GLY A 68 -17.31 -1.88 -2.08
C GLY A 68 -18.56 -2.49 -2.69
N ILE A 69 -19.35 -1.65 -3.34
CA ILE A 69 -20.61 -2.03 -3.98
C ILE A 69 -20.33 -2.34 -5.44
N ASP A 70 -20.71 -3.56 -5.84
CA ASP A 70 -20.76 -4.03 -7.23
C ASP A 70 -19.50 -3.70 -8.05
N ASP A 71 -19.59 -2.67 -8.87
CA ASP A 71 -18.65 -2.35 -9.92
C ASP A 71 -17.91 -1.02 -9.66
N ALA A 72 -17.88 -0.59 -8.39
CA ALA A 72 -17.19 0.62 -7.94
C ALA A 72 -15.74 0.70 -8.45
N THR A 73 -15.24 1.91 -8.61
CA THR A 73 -13.88 2.15 -9.10
C THR A 73 -13.05 2.92 -8.09
N PHE A 74 -11.75 2.62 -8.07
CA PHE A 74 -10.79 3.32 -7.23
C PHE A 74 -9.47 3.50 -7.96
N LYS A 75 -8.70 4.49 -7.53
CA LYS A 75 -7.36 4.79 -8.01
C LYS A 75 -6.34 4.36 -6.95
N LEU A 76 -5.30 3.67 -7.41
CA LEU A 76 -4.10 3.35 -6.66
C LEU A 76 -2.98 4.23 -7.19
N SER A 77 -2.29 4.95 -6.30
CA SER A 77 -1.09 5.70 -6.64
C SER A 77 0.08 5.28 -5.74
N LEU A 78 1.23 5.04 -6.36
CA LEU A 78 2.50 4.70 -5.75
C LEU A 78 3.49 5.81 -6.13
N ASP A 79 4.08 6.46 -5.14
CA ASP A 79 5.04 7.55 -5.33
C ASP A 79 6.33 7.24 -4.57
N LEU A 80 7.45 7.36 -5.29
CA LEU A 80 8.82 7.20 -4.81
C LEU A 80 9.54 8.55 -4.98
N PRO A 81 9.50 9.43 -3.96
CA PRO A 81 10.05 10.78 -4.08
C PRO A 81 11.51 10.77 -4.50
N GLY A 82 11.82 11.47 -5.59
CA GLY A 82 13.16 11.53 -6.17
C GLY A 82 13.44 10.51 -7.28
N ILE A 83 12.48 9.63 -7.59
CA ILE A 83 12.45 8.78 -8.78
C ILE A 83 11.26 9.23 -9.63
N ALA A 84 11.43 9.39 -10.94
CA ALA A 84 10.40 9.95 -11.83
C ALA A 84 9.21 9.00 -12.13
N GLU A 85 8.97 7.99 -11.28
CA GLU A 85 7.98 6.94 -11.50
C GLU A 85 6.81 7.04 -10.51
N ASP A 86 6.04 8.11 -10.61
CA ASP A 86 4.70 8.16 -10.04
C ASP A 86 3.81 7.19 -10.82
N GLN A 87 3.50 6.03 -10.25
CA GLN A 87 2.62 5.06 -10.88
C GLN A 87 1.20 5.25 -10.37
N SER A 88 0.27 5.50 -11.26
CA SER A 88 -1.15 5.63 -10.95
C SER A 88 -1.99 4.74 -11.84
N LEU A 89 -2.80 3.88 -11.23
CA LEU A 89 -3.66 2.92 -11.91
C LEU A 89 -5.07 3.02 -11.37
N THR A 90 -6.06 2.99 -12.27
CA THR A 90 -7.48 2.95 -11.91
C THR A 90 -7.99 1.53 -12.08
N PHE A 91 -8.65 1.02 -11.03
CA PHE A 91 -9.18 -0.33 -10.99
C PHE A 91 -10.68 -0.31 -10.75
N LYS A 92 -11.32 -1.38 -11.21
CA LYS A 92 -12.75 -1.63 -11.05
C LYS A 92 -12.93 -2.87 -10.17
N LEU A 93 -13.84 -2.79 -9.20
CA LEU A 93 -14.21 -3.94 -8.39
C LEU A 93 -14.92 -4.99 -9.24
N GLN A 94 -14.74 -6.26 -8.88
CA GLN A 94 -15.46 -7.39 -9.45
C GLN A 94 -16.33 -8.00 -8.36
N GLY A 95 -17.65 -7.81 -8.47
CA GLY A 95 -18.61 -8.29 -7.46
C GLY A 95 -18.39 -7.68 -6.08
N GLY A 96 -18.01 -6.40 -6.02
CA GLY A 96 -17.76 -5.67 -4.77
C GLY A 96 -16.39 -5.92 -4.14
N TYR A 97 -15.48 -6.61 -4.82
CA TYR A 97 -14.15 -6.92 -4.30
C TYR A 97 -13.03 -6.70 -5.33
N TYR A 98 -11.86 -6.31 -4.84
CA TYR A 98 -10.63 -6.30 -5.61
C TYR A 98 -9.43 -6.61 -4.72
N GLU A 99 -8.50 -7.43 -5.21
CA GLU A 99 -7.21 -7.71 -4.57
C GLU A 99 -6.11 -7.69 -5.63
N THR A 100 -4.98 -7.06 -5.30
CA THR A 100 -3.77 -7.14 -6.11
C THR A 100 -2.53 -7.14 -5.23
N GLU A 101 -1.45 -7.70 -5.77
CA GLU A 101 -0.11 -7.65 -5.21
C GLU A 101 0.86 -7.06 -6.24
N ILE A 102 1.63 -6.07 -5.82
CA ILE A 102 2.60 -5.33 -6.63
C ILE A 102 3.96 -5.53 -5.99
N THR A 103 4.95 -5.80 -6.83
CA THR A 103 6.34 -5.92 -6.40
C THR A 103 7.11 -4.72 -6.96
N LEU A 104 7.68 -3.92 -6.06
CA LEU A 104 8.56 -2.79 -6.36
C LEU A 104 10.03 -3.13 -6.08
#